data_AF-A0A444X1F3-F1
#
_entry.id   AF-A0A444X1F3-F1
#
_cell.length_a   1.000
_cell.length_b   1.000
_cell.length_c   1.000
_cell.angle_alpha   90.00
_cell.angle_beta   90.00
_cell.angle_gamma   90.00
#
_symmetry.space_group_name_H-M   'P 1'
#
loop_
_entity.id
_entity.type
_entity.pdbx_description
1 polymer ?
#
loop_
_entity_poly.entity_id
_entity_poly.type
_entity_poly.pdbx_seq_one_letter_code
_entity_poly.pdbx_strand_id
1 'polypeptide(L)'
;MTISSLMLIHNHFWSPTKDIVFEGDADYSNGGLTLTKIVNSAPIGNSAGRASYSSPVRLWDAAFTTTFSFTVEPFLYKPFGDGIAFFIAPFVSELPKKSSGGYLGLFNADTALDSYKNQIVGVEFDSFSNAWDPNTAHIGIDVNSIASVTTTPWQPGNPSGEARPAPPKPAKTSGLSGAS
;
A
#
# COMPACT_ATOMS: atom_id res chain seq x y z
N MET A 1 15.43 -20.37 23.23
CA MET A 1 14.95 -19.62 22.06
C MET A 1 13.66 -18.95 22.47
N THR A 2 13.66 -17.63 22.64
CA THR A 2 12.45 -16.87 22.98
C THR A 2 11.78 -16.48 21.67
N ILE A 3 10.52 -16.89 21.50
CA ILE A 3 9.67 -16.39 20.41
C ILE A 3 9.14 -15.04 20.88
N SER A 4 9.46 -13.98 20.15
CA SER A 4 8.87 -12.66 20.35
C SER A 4 7.84 -12.40 19.26
N SER A 5 6.64 -11.97 19.62
CA SER A 5 5.57 -11.62 18.69
C SER A 5 5.08 -10.19 18.95
N LEU A 6 4.81 -9.44 17.88
CA LEU A 6 4.15 -8.14 17.92
C LEU A 6 2.78 -8.28 17.24
N MET A 7 1.72 -7.87 17.93
CA MET A 7 0.37 -7.78 17.38
C MET A 7 -0.15 -6.37 17.59
N LEU A 8 -0.60 -5.73 16.51
CA LEU A 8 -1.19 -4.40 16.52
C LEU A 8 -2.59 -4.51 15.93
N ILE A 9 -3.59 -4.01 16.65
CA ILE A 9 -4.98 -3.99 16.21
C ILE A 9 -5.52 -2.57 16.40
N HIS A 10 -5.82 -1.91 15.29
CA HIS A 10 -6.51 -0.63 15.28
C HIS A 10 -7.86 -0.82 14.59
N ASN A 11 -8.93 -0.85 15.39
CA ASN A 11 -10.29 -0.91 14.86
C ASN A 11 -10.82 0.48 14.49
N HIS A 12 -10.28 1.53 15.12
CA HIS A 12 -10.63 2.92 14.88
C HIS A 12 -9.47 3.86 15.19
N PHE A 13 -9.44 5.00 14.49
CA PHE A 13 -8.54 6.12 14.72
C PHE A 13 -9.36 7.35 15.11
N TRP A 14 -9.66 7.50 16.41
CA TRP A 14 -10.49 8.61 16.94
C TRP A 14 -9.67 9.79 17.48
N SER A 15 -8.42 9.55 17.83
CA SER A 15 -7.49 10.50 18.40
C SER A 15 -6.07 10.09 18.05
N PRO A 16 -5.07 10.98 18.14
CA PRO A 16 -3.67 10.61 17.97
C PRO A 16 -3.33 9.50 18.95
N THR A 17 -2.81 8.40 18.45
CA THR A 17 -2.30 7.31 19.28
C THR A 17 -0.79 7.46 19.38
N LYS A 18 -0.19 7.09 20.53
CA LYS A 18 1.27 7.23 20.72
C LYS A 18 2.07 6.24 19.88
N ASP A 19 1.40 5.22 19.36
CA ASP A 19 1.95 4.13 18.58
C ASP A 19 1.90 4.37 17.08
N ILE A 20 1.28 5.45 16.60
CA ILE A 20 1.25 5.83 15.17
C ILE A 20 1.80 7.23 14.99
N VAL A 21 2.73 7.39 14.04
CA VAL A 21 3.26 8.67 13.59
C VAL A 21 2.57 9.03 12.29
N PHE A 22 1.98 10.22 12.26
CA PHE A 22 1.39 10.82 11.05
C PHE A 22 2.34 11.85 10.45
N GLU A 23 2.47 11.83 9.13
CA GLU A 23 3.29 12.76 8.36
C GLU A 23 2.55 13.30 7.15
N GLY A 24 2.97 14.47 6.69
CA GLY A 24 2.33 15.16 5.56
C GLY A 24 0.91 15.56 5.90
N ASP A 25 -0.01 15.23 5.01
CA ASP A 25 -1.44 15.51 5.16
C ASP A 25 -2.22 14.38 5.86
N ALA A 26 -1.54 13.34 6.36
CA ALA A 26 -2.22 12.25 7.05
C ALA A 26 -2.82 12.73 8.39
N ASP A 27 -4.08 12.37 8.62
CA ASP A 27 -4.81 12.72 9.83
C ASP A 27 -5.85 11.63 10.16
N TYR A 28 -6.36 11.66 11.38
CA TYR A 28 -7.48 10.82 11.78
C TYR A 28 -8.78 11.61 11.59
N SER A 29 -9.79 10.98 10.98
CA SER A 29 -11.10 11.62 10.79
C SER A 29 -12.21 10.58 10.79
N ASN A 30 -13.32 10.89 11.47
CA ASN A 30 -14.50 10.01 11.54
C ASN A 30 -14.19 8.54 11.94
N GLY A 31 -13.17 8.33 12.77
CA GLY A 31 -12.78 7.00 13.24
C GLY A 31 -11.93 6.21 12.25
N GLY A 32 -11.59 6.79 11.10
CA GLY A 32 -10.66 6.25 10.12
C GLY A 32 -9.37 7.05 10.04
N LEU A 33 -8.41 6.49 9.31
CA LEU A 33 -7.19 7.16 8.91
C LEU A 33 -7.37 7.74 7.51
N THR A 34 -7.18 9.05 7.39
CA THR A 34 -7.21 9.79 6.13
C THR A 34 -5.79 10.12 5.73
N LEU A 35 -5.29 9.53 4.64
CA LEU A 35 -3.90 9.73 4.18
C LEU A 35 -3.74 10.96 3.28
N THR A 36 -4.81 11.43 2.66
CA THR A 36 -4.80 12.55 1.73
C THR A 36 -5.79 13.62 2.18
N LYS A 37 -5.45 14.87 1.92
CA LYS A 37 -6.16 16.02 2.45
C LYS A 37 -7.54 16.17 1.85
N ILE A 38 -8.52 16.35 2.74
CA ILE A 38 -9.91 16.65 2.40
C ILE A 38 -10.23 18.04 2.95
N VAL A 39 -10.73 18.93 2.10
CA VAL A 39 -11.16 20.29 2.47
C VAL A 39 -12.59 20.48 2.02
N ASN A 40 -13.48 20.90 2.92
CA ASN A 40 -14.91 21.09 2.65
C ASN A 40 -15.56 19.86 1.97
N SER A 41 -15.23 18.66 2.46
CA SER A 41 -15.70 17.37 1.90
C SER A 41 -15.24 17.08 0.47
N ALA A 42 -14.19 17.75 -0.01
CA ALA A 42 -13.58 17.51 -1.31
C ALA A 42 -12.10 17.13 -1.17
N PRO A 43 -11.62 16.05 -1.82
CA PRO A 43 -10.20 15.78 -1.90
C PRO A 43 -9.49 16.86 -2.71
N ILE A 44 -8.31 17.27 -2.24
CA ILE A 44 -7.45 18.24 -2.93
C ILE A 44 -6.25 17.53 -3.57
N GLY A 45 -5.84 18.02 -4.75
CA GLY A 45 -4.67 17.49 -5.44
C GLY A 45 -3.36 17.88 -4.77
N ASN A 46 -2.26 17.26 -5.21
CA ASN A 46 -0.90 17.46 -4.63
C ASN A 46 -0.84 17.18 -3.12
N SER A 47 -1.68 16.28 -2.62
CA SER A 47 -1.66 15.84 -1.24
C SER A 47 -0.89 14.53 -1.12
N ALA A 48 -0.12 14.41 -0.03
CA ALA A 48 0.57 13.19 0.35
C ALA A 48 0.61 13.10 1.87
N GLY A 49 0.32 11.91 2.39
CA GLY A 49 0.42 11.64 3.81
C GLY A 49 0.81 10.20 4.06
N ARG A 50 1.39 10.00 5.24
CA ARG A 50 1.89 8.70 5.67
C ARG A 50 1.54 8.47 7.12
N ALA A 51 1.20 7.23 7.45
CA ALA A 51 1.02 6.79 8.82
C ALA A 51 1.90 5.56 9.05
N SER A 52 2.70 5.58 10.13
CA SER A 52 3.66 4.52 10.42
C SER A 52 3.65 4.16 11.90
N TYR A 53 3.96 2.90 12.23
CA TYR A 53 4.09 2.47 13.62
C TYR A 53 5.31 3.12 14.28
N SER A 54 5.13 3.69 15.48
CA SER A 54 6.11 4.56 16.12
C SER A 54 7.29 3.84 16.80
N SER A 55 7.33 2.51 16.75
CA SER A 55 8.40 1.69 17.33
C SER A 55 9.04 0.75 16.31
N PRO A 56 10.33 0.42 16.45
CA PRO A 56 11.02 -0.41 15.47
C PRO A 56 10.48 -1.83 15.48
N VAL A 57 10.29 -2.39 14.28
CA VAL A 57 9.93 -3.80 14.09
C VAL A 57 11.13 -4.51 13.48
N ARG A 58 11.58 -5.60 14.11
CA ARG A 58 12.65 -6.44 13.57
C ARG A 58 12.08 -7.40 12.53
N LEU A 59 12.59 -7.32 11.31
CA LEU A 59 12.06 -8.06 10.16
C LEU A 59 12.89 -9.29 9.77
N TRP A 60 14.12 -9.42 10.25
CA TRP A 60 14.94 -10.60 9.98
C TRP A 60 14.57 -11.74 10.94
N ASP A 61 14.56 -12.96 10.41
CA ASP A 61 14.04 -14.16 11.08
C ASP A 61 12.60 -14.01 11.59
N ALA A 62 11.78 -13.27 10.85
CA ALA A 62 10.39 -13.00 11.18
C ALA A 62 9.46 -13.36 10.01
N ALA A 63 8.22 -13.69 10.34
CA ALA A 63 7.10 -13.71 9.41
C ALA A 63 6.06 -12.69 9.88
N PHE A 64 5.37 -12.04 8.95
CA PHE A 64 4.32 -11.09 9.29
C PHE A 64 3.07 -11.35 8.47
N THR A 65 1.96 -10.85 8.99
CA THR A 65 0.68 -10.78 8.27
C THR A 65 0.06 -9.45 8.66
N THR A 66 -0.50 -8.78 7.67
CA THR A 66 -1.23 -7.53 7.87
C THR A 66 -2.60 -7.66 7.22
N THR A 67 -3.58 -6.96 7.77
CA THR A 67 -4.90 -6.85 7.18
C THR A 67 -5.40 -5.45 7.47
N PHE A 68 -5.83 -4.77 6.43
CA PHE A 68 -6.43 -3.45 6.52
C PHE A 68 -7.60 -3.37 5.55
N SER A 69 -8.49 -2.44 5.81
CA SER A 69 -9.56 -2.07 4.89
C SER A 69 -9.40 -0.59 4.59
N PHE A 70 -9.65 -0.23 3.34
CA PHE A 70 -9.54 1.13 2.89
C PHE A 70 -10.68 1.44 1.92
N THR A 71 -10.94 2.72 1.72
CA THR A 71 -11.91 3.21 0.74
C THR A 71 -11.23 4.29 -0.07
N VAL A 72 -11.33 4.18 -1.39
CA VAL A 72 -10.94 5.24 -2.32
C VAL A 72 -12.21 5.66 -3.03
N GLU A 73 -12.68 6.87 -2.74
CA GLU A 73 -13.91 7.38 -3.33
C GLU A 73 -13.58 8.27 -4.54
N PRO A 74 -14.14 7.98 -5.73
CA PRO A 74 -14.02 8.88 -6.85
C PRO A 74 -14.73 10.20 -6.52
N PHE A 75 -14.07 11.32 -6.82
CA PHE A 75 -14.65 12.63 -6.60
C PHE A 75 -14.97 13.34 -7.92
N LEU A 76 -16.27 13.43 -8.21
CA LEU A 76 -16.81 14.07 -9.41
C LEU A 76 -16.22 13.45 -10.70
N TYR A 77 -15.85 14.29 -11.67
CA TYR A 77 -15.29 13.93 -12.98
C TYR A 77 -13.77 14.05 -13.04
N LYS A 78 -13.09 14.13 -11.88
CA LYS A 78 -11.62 14.23 -11.86
C LYS A 78 -10.99 12.87 -12.20
N PRO A 79 -9.78 12.86 -12.80
CA PRO A 79 -9.00 11.65 -12.93
C PRO A 79 -8.92 10.96 -11.57
N PHE A 80 -9.28 9.68 -11.56
CA PHE A 80 -9.21 8.84 -10.37
C PHE A 80 -7.74 8.48 -10.16
N GLY A 81 -7.15 8.99 -9.07
CA GLY A 81 -5.72 8.88 -8.81
C GLY A 81 -5.29 9.55 -7.50
N ASP A 82 -4.12 9.21 -6.96
CA ASP A 82 -3.12 8.31 -7.56
C ASP A 82 -3.20 6.89 -6.98
N GLY A 83 -3.07 6.71 -5.65
CA GLY A 83 -3.21 5.39 -5.04
C GLY A 83 -2.98 5.36 -3.53
N ILE A 84 -2.87 4.16 -2.96
CA ILE A 84 -2.50 3.88 -1.56
C ILE A 84 -1.52 2.72 -1.51
N ALA A 85 -0.57 2.75 -0.57
CA ALA A 85 0.36 1.65 -0.38
C ALA A 85 0.52 1.25 1.10
N PHE A 86 0.63 -0.05 1.35
CA PHE A 86 1.24 -0.57 2.58
C PHE A 86 2.75 -0.66 2.35
N PHE A 87 3.56 -0.18 3.30
CA PHE A 87 5.00 -0.14 3.11
C PHE A 87 5.79 -0.58 4.33
N ILE A 88 7.04 -0.96 4.08
CA ILE A 88 8.06 -1.25 5.07
C ILE A 88 9.29 -0.43 4.71
N ALA A 89 9.77 0.37 5.66
CA ALA A 89 10.93 1.25 5.51
C ALA A 89 11.81 1.22 6.78
N PRO A 90 13.05 1.74 6.72
CA PRO A 90 13.86 1.97 7.91
C PRO A 90 13.08 2.72 9.00
N PHE A 91 13.33 2.39 10.28
CA PHE A 91 12.56 2.93 11.42
C PHE A 91 12.57 4.47 11.53
N VAL A 92 13.57 5.13 10.94
CA VAL A 92 13.69 6.59 10.89
C VAL A 92 13.45 7.15 9.49
N SER A 93 12.70 6.41 8.66
CA SER A 93 12.24 6.90 7.37
C SER A 93 11.32 8.09 7.59
N GLU A 94 11.43 9.12 6.76
CA GLU A 94 10.56 10.29 6.72
C GLU A 94 9.79 10.34 5.39
N LEU A 95 8.65 11.03 5.35
CA LEU A 95 7.94 11.33 4.11
C LEU A 95 8.90 12.02 3.12
N PRO A 96 9.20 11.41 1.94
CA PRO A 96 10.14 12.02 1.02
C PRO A 96 9.62 13.36 0.47
N LYS A 97 10.53 14.26 0.12
CA LYS A 97 10.15 15.48 -0.60
C LYS A 97 9.67 15.11 -2.01
N LYS A 98 8.76 15.90 -2.57
CA LYS A 98 8.21 15.70 -3.93
C LYS A 98 7.60 14.29 -4.13
N SER A 99 6.89 13.79 -3.12
CA SER A 99 6.35 12.42 -3.11
C SER A 99 4.84 12.34 -3.36
N SER A 100 4.20 13.44 -3.74
CA SER A 100 2.77 13.46 -4.02
C SER A 100 2.43 12.83 -5.36
N GLY A 101 1.18 12.42 -5.52
CA GLY A 101 0.69 11.78 -6.74
C GLY A 101 1.21 10.34 -6.86
N GLY A 102 1.55 9.91 -8.08
CA GLY A 102 2.05 8.56 -8.37
C GLY A 102 3.33 8.13 -7.66
N TYR A 103 3.92 8.96 -6.79
CA TYR A 103 5.01 8.55 -5.89
C TYR A 103 4.52 8.07 -4.52
N LEU A 104 3.20 8.09 -4.29
CA LEU A 104 2.46 7.45 -3.19
C LEU A 104 2.91 7.82 -1.77
N GLY A 105 3.60 8.94 -1.58
CA GLY A 105 4.23 9.27 -0.30
C GLY A 105 5.39 8.36 0.09
N LEU A 106 5.88 7.52 -0.83
CA LEU A 106 6.91 6.51 -0.60
C LEU A 106 8.24 6.86 -1.27
N PHE A 107 8.19 7.55 -2.41
CA PHE A 107 9.36 7.87 -3.22
C PHE A 107 9.52 9.37 -3.43
N ASN A 108 10.76 9.83 -3.54
CA ASN A 108 11.04 11.17 -4.04
C ASN A 108 11.04 11.12 -5.57
N ALA A 109 10.33 12.04 -6.24
CA ALA A 109 10.28 12.14 -7.70
C ALA A 109 11.66 12.10 -8.39
N ASP A 110 12.70 12.66 -7.75
CA ASP A 110 14.06 12.73 -8.31
C ASP A 110 14.79 11.36 -8.26
N THR A 111 14.36 10.42 -7.42
CA THR A 111 15.02 9.12 -7.19
C THR A 111 14.08 7.92 -7.28
N ALA A 112 12.82 8.12 -7.68
CA ALA A 112 11.77 7.11 -7.60
C ALA A 112 12.06 5.84 -8.42
N LEU A 113 12.79 5.97 -9.53
CA LEU A 113 13.18 4.86 -10.41
C LEU A 113 14.60 4.34 -10.16
N ASP A 114 15.35 4.93 -9.22
CA ASP A 114 16.71 4.49 -8.88
C ASP A 114 16.67 3.52 -7.68
N SER A 115 16.70 2.23 -7.99
CA SER A 115 16.63 1.16 -6.98
C SER A 115 17.77 1.14 -5.96
N TYR A 116 18.86 1.89 -6.20
CA TYR A 116 19.98 1.99 -5.27
C TYR A 116 19.85 3.15 -4.28
N LYS A 117 18.88 4.04 -4.50
CA LYS A 117 18.66 5.24 -3.66
C LYS A 117 17.53 5.09 -2.67
N ASN A 118 16.70 4.07 -2.83
CA ASN A 118 15.57 3.81 -1.94
C ASN A 118 15.79 2.54 -1.13
N GLN A 119 15.14 2.47 0.03
CA GLN A 119 15.16 1.30 0.92
C GLN A 119 13.73 1.07 1.40
N ILE A 120 12.86 0.70 0.47
CA ILE A 120 11.43 0.56 0.74
C ILE A 120 10.88 -0.65 0.01
N VAL A 121 10.02 -1.38 0.69
CA VAL A 121 9.19 -2.41 0.08
C VAL A 121 7.74 -1.99 0.24
N GLY A 122 7.00 -1.98 -0.86
CA GLY A 122 5.62 -1.53 -0.91
C GLY A 122 4.70 -2.60 -1.51
N VAL A 123 3.45 -2.60 -1.08
CA VAL A 123 2.33 -3.16 -1.83
C VAL A 123 1.40 -2.00 -2.15
N GLU A 124 1.39 -1.59 -3.42
CA GLU A 124 0.60 -0.47 -3.91
C GLU A 124 -0.73 -0.94 -4.49
N PHE A 125 -1.75 -0.09 -4.32
CA PHE A 125 -3.03 -0.14 -4.98
C PHE A 125 -3.09 1.13 -5.82
N ASP A 126 -2.63 1.03 -7.06
CA ASP A 126 -2.49 2.14 -7.97
C ASP A 126 -3.68 2.23 -8.91
N SER A 127 -4.30 3.40 -8.92
CA SER A 127 -5.49 3.69 -9.69
C SER A 127 -5.23 4.58 -10.91
N PHE A 128 -4.02 5.10 -11.06
CA PHE A 128 -3.62 6.00 -12.12
C PHE A 128 -2.40 5.45 -12.86
N SER A 129 -2.40 5.49 -14.19
CA SER A 129 -1.28 4.96 -14.98
C SER A 129 -0.29 6.08 -15.31
N ASN A 130 0.88 6.06 -14.67
CA ASN A 130 2.04 6.86 -15.03
C ASN A 130 2.93 6.14 -16.05
N ALA A 131 4.02 6.80 -16.48
CA ALA A 131 4.91 6.28 -17.52
C ALA A 131 5.67 5.00 -17.15
N TRP A 132 5.73 4.66 -15.85
CA TRP A 132 6.36 3.44 -15.34
C TRP A 132 5.36 2.30 -15.13
N ASP A 133 4.06 2.55 -15.34
CA ASP A 133 2.99 1.61 -15.01
C ASP A 133 2.48 0.82 -16.21
N PRO A 134 1.78 -0.31 -15.97
CA PRO A 134 0.84 -0.87 -16.92
C PRO A 134 -0.25 0.15 -17.31
N ASN A 135 -0.87 -0.04 -18.48
CA ASN A 135 -1.94 0.84 -18.99
C ASN A 135 -3.29 0.73 -18.24
N THR A 136 -3.32 0.08 -17.08
CA THR A 136 -4.53 -0.17 -16.28
C THR A 136 -4.21 0.00 -14.80
N ALA A 137 -5.23 0.36 -14.00
CA ALA A 137 -5.14 0.27 -12.54
C ALA A 137 -4.66 -1.12 -12.11
N HIS A 138 -3.83 -1.17 -11.07
CA HIS A 138 -3.13 -2.39 -10.70
C HIS A 138 -2.82 -2.45 -9.21
N ILE A 139 -2.53 -3.66 -8.74
CA ILE A 139 -1.85 -3.90 -7.47
C ILE A 139 -0.41 -4.26 -7.80
N GLY A 140 0.53 -3.61 -7.14
CA GLY A 140 1.95 -3.70 -7.40
C GLY A 140 2.76 -4.16 -6.20
N ILE A 141 3.92 -4.76 -6.44
CA ILE A 141 4.95 -4.99 -5.42
C ILE A 141 6.16 -4.15 -5.77
N ASP A 142 6.46 -3.20 -4.90
CA ASP A 142 7.58 -2.27 -5.07
C ASP A 142 8.78 -2.76 -4.29
N VAL A 143 9.94 -2.81 -4.95
CA VAL A 143 11.22 -3.15 -4.32
C VAL A 143 12.23 -2.07 -4.66
N ASN A 144 12.38 -1.10 -3.77
CA ASN A 144 13.25 0.06 -3.88
C ASN A 144 13.00 0.98 -5.10
N SER A 145 11.90 0.79 -5.83
CA SER A 145 11.53 1.60 -6.99
C SER A 145 10.02 1.68 -7.06
N ILE A 146 9.48 2.83 -7.53
CA ILE A 146 8.04 2.98 -7.81
C ILE A 146 7.62 2.13 -9.02
N ALA A 147 8.55 1.76 -9.90
CA ALA A 147 8.27 0.77 -10.92
C ALA A 147 8.20 -0.61 -10.27
N SER A 148 6.98 -1.11 -10.08
CA SER A 148 6.66 -2.42 -9.53
C SER A 148 7.44 -3.56 -10.17
N VAL A 149 7.97 -4.50 -9.38
CA VAL A 149 8.64 -5.71 -9.89
C VAL A 149 7.65 -6.74 -10.44
N THR A 150 6.40 -6.67 -9.99
CA THR A 150 5.29 -7.45 -10.52
C THR A 150 3.98 -6.73 -10.25
N THR A 151 3.02 -6.89 -11.15
CA THR A 151 1.71 -6.25 -11.05
C THR A 151 0.59 -7.23 -11.39
N THR A 152 -0.61 -6.96 -10.89
CA THR A 152 -1.84 -7.60 -11.34
C THR A 152 -2.94 -6.56 -11.55
N PRO A 153 -3.81 -6.69 -12.57
CA PRO A 153 -4.88 -5.72 -12.78
C PRO A 153 -5.80 -5.58 -11.56
N TRP A 154 -6.18 -4.35 -11.27
CA TRP A 154 -7.13 -4.00 -10.23
C TRP A 154 -8.29 -3.22 -10.84
N GLN A 155 -9.50 -3.44 -10.30
CA GLN A 155 -10.70 -2.71 -10.69
C GLN A 155 -11.16 -1.85 -9.50
N PRO A 156 -10.71 -0.60 -9.40
CA PRO A 156 -11.21 0.31 -8.39
C PRO A 156 -12.70 0.58 -8.63
N GLY A 157 -13.50 0.51 -7.57
CA GLY A 157 -14.90 0.91 -7.63
C GLY A 157 -15.86 -0.12 -8.25
N ASN A 158 -15.62 -1.44 -8.14
CA ASN A 158 -16.68 -2.44 -8.31
C ASN A 158 -17.41 -2.63 -6.96
N PRO A 159 -18.61 -2.05 -6.74
CA PRO A 159 -19.34 -2.17 -5.48
C PRO A 159 -20.23 -3.42 -5.43
N SER A 160 -20.27 -4.22 -6.50
CA SER A 160 -21.04 -5.46 -6.56
C SER A 160 -20.12 -6.65 -6.31
N GLY A 161 -20.49 -7.50 -5.35
CA GLY A 161 -19.81 -8.74 -5.01
C GLY A 161 -19.80 -9.77 -6.14
N GLU A 162 -19.06 -9.50 -7.21
CA GLU A 162 -18.65 -10.51 -8.17
C GLU A 162 -17.49 -11.32 -7.59
N ALA A 163 -17.63 -12.64 -7.70
CA ALA A 163 -16.92 -13.63 -6.92
C ALA A 163 -15.39 -13.47 -6.96
N ARG A 164 -14.75 -13.73 -5.80
CA ARG A 164 -13.31 -14.01 -5.71
C ARG A 164 -12.89 -14.89 -6.90
N PRO A 165 -11.74 -14.61 -7.56
CA PRO A 165 -11.16 -15.56 -8.50
C PRO A 165 -11.07 -16.92 -7.83
N ALA A 166 -11.56 -17.97 -8.51
CA ALA A 166 -11.50 -19.32 -7.99
C ALA A 166 -10.03 -19.66 -7.68
N PRO A 167 -9.74 -20.32 -6.53
CA PRO A 167 -8.38 -20.76 -6.24
C PRO A 167 -7.86 -21.63 -7.38
N PRO A 168 -6.54 -21.60 -7.66
CA PRO A 168 -5.94 -22.42 -8.70
C PRO A 168 -6.31 -23.89 -8.48
N LYS A 169 -6.78 -24.56 -9.54
CA LYS A 169 -7.06 -26.00 -9.47
C LYS A 169 -5.80 -26.72 -9.01
N PRO A 170 -5.88 -27.66 -8.04
CA PRO A 170 -4.74 -28.45 -7.65
C PRO A 170 -4.17 -29.15 -8.88
N ALA A 171 -2.83 -29.10 -8.99
CA ALA A 171 -2.10 -29.76 -10.05
C ALA A 171 -2.55 -31.22 -10.14
N LYS A 172 -2.88 -31.68 -11.36
CA LYS A 172 -3.09 -33.11 -11.60
C LYS A 172 -1.79 -33.82 -11.25
N THR A 173 -1.77 -34.51 -10.12
CA THR A 173 -0.75 -35.52 -9.86
C THR A 173 -0.97 -36.62 -10.91
N SER A 174 -0.10 -36.68 -11.91
CA SER A 174 0.00 -37.84 -12.78
C SER A 174 0.37 -39.03 -11.89
N GLY A 175 -0.61 -39.89 -11.61
CA GLY A 175 -0.37 -41.17 -10.98
C GLY A 175 0.53 -42.00 -11.90
N LEU A 176 1.76 -42.24 -11.46
CA LEU A 176 2.57 -43.34 -11.98
C LEU A 176 1.91 -44.63 -11.48
N SER A 177 1.14 -45.29 -12.35
CA SER A 177 0.79 -46.69 -12.14
C SER A 177 2.04 -47.52 -12.37
N GLY A 178 2.58 -48.09 -11.29
CA GLY A 178 3.59 -49.13 -11.39
C GLY A 178 3.00 -50.35 -12.11
N ALA A 179 3.76 -50.86 -13.08
CA ALA A 179 3.61 -52.22 -13.57
C ALA A 179 4.75 -53.04 -12.98
N SER A 180 4.36 -54.04 -12.20
CA SER A 180 5.15 -55.24 -11.88
C SER A 180 5.49 -56.03 -13.13
#